data_AF-A0A0M4H2S9-F1
#
_entry.id   AF-A0A0M4H2S9-F1
#
_cell.length_a   1.000
_cell.length_b   1.000
_cell.length_c   1.000
_cell.angle_alpha   90.00
_cell.angle_beta   90.00
_cell.angle_gamma   90.00
#
_symmetry.space_group_name_H-M   'P 1'
#
loop_
_entity.id
_entity.type
_entity.pdbx_description
1 polymer ?
#
loop_
_entity_poly.entity_id
_entity_poly.type
_entity_poly.pdbx_seq_one_letter_code
_entity_poly.pdbx_strand_id
1 'polypeptide(L)'
;MKEIIKFSLFVLFFAVVLVSCSKDKNQNSLQDLQNKSMTYKEFFETVSEKSVDFVPNEKVLLISYKLNKDDNTITFLSSIIAESSWGVGFDVAGRYEDQKVSRKKDKYTVACSGAKGGDWTKGCNGDYSCGQLLYDCAEAGGCGTVCKTYMVYVPDVKTFYLSDDLHMLVDLKDEETLKQINEVIKP
;
A
#
# COMPACT_ATOMS: atom_id res chain seq x y z
N MET A 1 41.28 -6.56 -67.34
CA MET A 1 42.12 -6.58 -66.12
C MET A 1 41.68 -5.47 -65.19
N LYS A 2 40.99 -5.84 -64.10
CA LYS A 2 40.90 -5.10 -62.83
C LYS A 2 40.26 -6.08 -61.84
N GLU A 3 41.11 -6.98 -61.36
CA GLU A 3 40.96 -7.63 -60.07
C GLU A 3 40.90 -6.52 -59.00
N ILE A 4 40.09 -6.70 -57.96
CA ILE A 4 40.49 -6.66 -56.54
C ILE A 4 39.21 -6.67 -55.67
N ILE A 5 38.91 -7.88 -55.20
CA ILE A 5 38.59 -8.24 -53.82
C ILE A 5 37.31 -7.64 -53.18
N LYS A 6 36.34 -8.55 -53.05
CA LYS A 6 35.20 -8.55 -52.13
C LYS A 6 35.66 -8.22 -50.70
N PHE A 7 35.37 -7.01 -50.22
CA PHE A 7 35.46 -6.72 -48.79
C PHE A 7 34.13 -7.07 -48.13
N SER A 8 34.21 -8.18 -47.39
CA SER A 8 33.25 -8.71 -46.45
C SER A 8 32.50 -7.60 -45.68
N LEU A 9 31.20 -7.46 -45.93
CA LEU A 9 30.23 -6.74 -45.11
C LEU A 9 30.06 -7.52 -43.80
N PHE A 10 31.08 -7.48 -42.95
CA PHE A 10 31.16 -8.18 -41.68
C PHE A 10 31.81 -7.27 -40.63
N VAL A 11 31.15 -6.14 -40.38
CA VAL A 11 31.30 -5.39 -39.12
C VAL A 11 29.87 -5.08 -38.68
N LEU A 12 29.14 -6.09 -38.19
CA LEU A 12 28.99 -6.37 -36.77
C LEU A 12 28.48 -5.16 -35.98
N PHE A 13 27.16 -5.16 -35.77
CA PHE A 13 26.57 -5.06 -34.43
C PHE A 13 27.03 -3.89 -33.54
N PHE A 14 26.95 -2.66 -34.05
CA PHE A 14 26.75 -1.48 -33.19
C PHE A 14 25.33 -0.92 -33.35
N ALA A 15 24.34 -1.81 -33.46
CA ALA A 15 23.04 -1.52 -32.87
C ALA A 15 23.24 -1.57 -31.36
N VAL A 16 23.73 -0.44 -30.82
CA VAL A 16 23.53 -0.10 -29.42
C VAL A 16 22.02 -0.02 -29.29
N VAL A 17 21.40 -1.17 -29.02
CA VAL A 17 20.12 -1.22 -28.34
C VAL A 17 20.41 -0.45 -27.08
N LEU A 18 20.06 0.82 -27.09
CA LEU A 18 19.69 1.54 -25.90
C LEU A 18 18.50 0.75 -25.36
N VAL A 19 18.80 -0.38 -24.71
CA VAL A 19 18.05 -0.86 -23.57
C VAL A 19 18.28 0.24 -22.56
N SER A 20 17.56 1.35 -22.78
CA SER A 20 17.08 2.14 -21.70
C SER A 20 16.38 1.11 -20.83
N CYS A 21 17.10 0.60 -19.83
CA CYS A 21 16.46 0.20 -18.59
C CYS A 21 15.80 1.48 -18.06
N SER A 22 14.72 1.94 -18.71
CA SER A 22 13.62 2.43 -17.92
C SER A 22 13.24 1.20 -17.11
N LYS A 23 13.76 1.14 -15.88
CA LYS A 23 12.92 0.72 -14.78
C LYS A 23 11.69 1.63 -14.91
N ASP A 24 10.72 1.18 -15.71
CA ASP A 24 9.33 1.50 -15.45
C ASP A 24 9.17 1.08 -14.00
N LYS A 25 9.30 2.05 -13.09
CA LYS A 25 8.94 1.89 -11.71
C LYS A 25 7.45 1.61 -11.79
N ASN A 26 7.14 0.33 -11.76
CA ASN A 26 5.85 -0.27 -11.95
C ASN A 26 4.84 0.53 -11.12
N GLN A 27 4.12 1.44 -11.75
CA GLN A 27 3.17 2.36 -11.11
C GLN A 27 1.93 1.60 -10.59
N ASN A 28 2.00 0.27 -10.53
CA ASN A 28 0.92 -0.69 -10.39
C ASN A 28 1.39 -2.05 -9.81
N SER A 29 2.39 -2.07 -8.91
CA SER A 29 3.02 -3.34 -8.44
C SER A 29 2.08 -4.28 -7.65
N LEU A 30 0.90 -3.80 -7.24
CA LEU A 30 -0.14 -4.57 -6.54
C LEU A 30 -1.34 -4.93 -7.43
N GLN A 31 -1.31 -4.62 -8.74
CA GLN A 31 -2.41 -4.96 -9.66
C GLN A 31 -2.68 -6.47 -9.71
N ASP A 32 -1.65 -7.29 -9.57
CA ASP A 32 -1.77 -8.76 -9.52
C ASP A 32 -2.55 -9.26 -8.29
N LEU A 33 -2.76 -8.41 -7.28
CA LEU A 33 -3.56 -8.71 -6.10
C LEU A 33 -5.03 -8.31 -6.26
N GLN A 34 -5.41 -7.63 -7.34
CA GLN A 34 -6.77 -7.17 -7.54
C GLN A 34 -7.76 -8.35 -7.50
N ASN A 35 -8.77 -8.23 -6.64
CA ASN A 35 -9.79 -9.25 -6.33
C ASN A 35 -9.23 -10.56 -5.76
N LYS A 36 -7.94 -10.61 -5.40
CA LYS A 36 -7.35 -11.78 -4.75
C LYS A 36 -7.75 -11.79 -3.28
N SER A 37 -8.37 -12.87 -2.83
CA SER A 37 -8.57 -13.14 -1.41
C SER A 37 -7.34 -13.81 -0.83
N MET A 38 -6.88 -13.31 0.31
CA MET A 38 -5.67 -13.75 1.00
C MET A 38 -5.96 -13.92 2.48
N THR A 39 -5.25 -14.84 3.14
CA THR A 39 -5.27 -14.87 4.61
C THR A 39 -4.76 -13.54 5.18
N TYR A 40 -5.09 -13.23 6.43
CA TYR A 40 -4.54 -12.03 7.08
C TYR A 40 -3.02 -11.95 6.96
N LYS A 41 -2.33 -13.05 7.26
CA LYS A 41 -0.88 -13.09 7.19
C LYS A 41 -0.36 -12.76 5.80
N GLU A 42 -0.89 -13.41 4.77
CA GLU A 42 -0.48 -13.16 3.38
C GLU A 42 -0.77 -11.72 2.96
N PHE A 43 -1.90 -11.14 3.36
CA PHE A 43 -2.23 -9.75 3.05
C PHE A 43 -1.19 -8.79 3.66
N PHE A 44 -0.94 -8.89 4.98
CA PHE A 44 -0.01 -8.01 5.68
C PHE A 44 1.43 -8.18 5.17
N GLU A 45 1.88 -9.42 4.96
CA GLU A 45 3.22 -9.68 4.41
C GLU A 45 3.35 -9.14 2.98
N THR A 46 2.42 -9.48 2.09
CA THR A 46 2.50 -9.09 0.67
C THR A 46 2.40 -7.58 0.48
N VAL A 47 1.43 -6.93 1.13
CA VAL A 47 1.25 -5.47 1.02
C VAL A 47 2.48 -4.76 1.57
N SER A 48 2.97 -5.16 2.74
CA SER A 48 4.13 -4.52 3.37
C SER A 48 5.43 -4.75 2.59
N GLU A 49 5.67 -5.94 2.05
CA GLU A 49 6.88 -6.23 1.26
C GLU A 49 6.88 -5.49 -0.07
N LYS A 50 5.78 -5.57 -0.82
CA LYS A 50 5.71 -4.94 -2.15
C LYS A 50 5.71 -3.42 -2.07
N SER A 51 5.10 -2.82 -1.05
CA SER A 51 4.94 -1.35 -0.95
C SER A 51 6.22 -0.58 -0.70
N VAL A 52 7.20 -1.18 -0.03
CA VAL A 52 8.49 -0.53 0.28
C VAL A 52 9.22 -0.06 -0.99
N ASP A 53 9.04 -0.75 -2.11
CA ASP A 53 9.79 -0.46 -3.33
C ASP A 53 9.21 0.68 -4.18
N PHE A 54 7.95 1.08 -3.94
CA PHE A 54 7.25 2.00 -4.83
C PHE A 54 6.45 3.11 -4.15
N VAL A 55 6.18 3.04 -2.84
CA VAL A 55 5.55 4.13 -2.11
C VAL A 55 6.63 5.14 -1.71
N PRO A 56 6.59 6.39 -2.17
CA PRO A 56 7.55 7.42 -1.76
C PRO A 56 7.48 7.70 -0.25
N ASN A 57 8.61 8.04 0.38
CA ASN A 57 8.73 8.29 1.83
C ASN A 57 7.79 9.38 2.40
N GLU A 58 7.21 10.21 1.54
CA GLU A 58 6.29 11.30 1.93
C GLU A 58 4.82 10.99 1.58
N LYS A 59 4.58 9.83 0.96
CA LYS A 59 3.25 9.41 0.51
C LYS A 59 2.82 8.14 1.22
N VAL A 60 1.56 7.80 1.01
CA VAL A 60 0.93 6.64 1.62
C VAL A 60 0.26 5.77 0.58
N LEU A 61 0.10 4.49 0.91
CA LEU A 61 -0.67 3.55 0.10
C LEU A 61 -2.09 3.47 0.64
N LEU A 62 -3.03 4.11 -0.07
CA LEU A 62 -4.45 3.95 0.20
C LEU A 62 -4.94 2.65 -0.43
N ILE A 63 -5.54 1.77 0.36
CA ILE A 63 -5.98 0.44 -0.03
C ILE A 63 -7.48 0.32 0.18
N SER A 64 -8.18 -0.05 -0.88
CA SER A 64 -9.57 -0.52 -0.81
C SER A 64 -9.57 -2.03 -0.63
N TYR A 65 -10.31 -2.51 0.36
CA TYR A 65 -10.36 -3.92 0.70
C TYR A 65 -11.74 -4.34 1.20
N LYS A 66 -11.96 -5.66 1.19
CA LYS A 66 -13.12 -6.30 1.80
C LYS A 66 -12.65 -7.32 2.84
N LEU A 67 -13.14 -7.20 4.07
CA LEU A 67 -13.00 -8.23 5.09
C LEU A 67 -14.01 -9.34 4.85
N ASN A 68 -13.54 -10.58 4.76
CA ASN A 68 -14.39 -11.76 4.72
C ASN A 68 -14.29 -12.46 6.07
N LYS A 69 -15.37 -12.38 6.86
CA LYS A 69 -15.41 -12.89 8.23
C LYS A 69 -15.49 -14.41 8.29
N ASP A 70 -16.24 -15.00 7.37
CA ASP A 70 -16.57 -16.42 7.40
C ASP A 70 -15.34 -17.31 7.14
N ASP A 71 -14.36 -16.79 6.39
CA ASP A 71 -13.14 -17.51 6.00
C ASP A 71 -11.84 -16.87 6.56
N ASN A 72 -11.95 -15.80 7.37
CA ASN A 72 -10.82 -15.04 7.93
C ASN A 72 -9.83 -14.54 6.86
N THR A 73 -10.37 -14.05 5.75
CA THR A 73 -9.57 -13.51 4.64
C THR A 73 -9.80 -12.02 4.40
N ILE A 74 -8.89 -11.42 3.64
CA ILE A 74 -9.01 -10.07 3.09
C ILE A 74 -8.95 -10.19 1.58
N THR A 75 -9.97 -9.66 0.91
CA THR A 75 -9.91 -9.42 -0.53
C THR A 75 -9.34 -8.03 -0.78
N PHE A 76 -8.20 -7.98 -1.48
CA PHE A 76 -7.63 -6.72 -1.97
C PHE A 76 -8.43 -6.26 -3.19
N LEU A 77 -8.97 -5.05 -3.17
CA LEU A 77 -9.82 -4.55 -4.26
C LEU A 77 -9.03 -3.62 -5.18
N SER A 78 -8.32 -2.66 -4.60
CA SER A 78 -7.51 -1.70 -5.35
C SER A 78 -6.61 -0.90 -4.41
N SER A 79 -5.64 -0.18 -4.98
CA SER A 79 -4.83 0.77 -4.23
C SER A 79 -4.40 1.95 -5.09
N ILE A 80 -4.15 3.08 -4.45
CA ILE A 80 -3.52 4.25 -5.06
C ILE A 80 -2.46 4.81 -4.10
N ILE A 81 -1.52 5.58 -4.65
CA ILE A 81 -0.57 6.36 -3.86
C ILE A 81 -1.19 7.74 -3.66
N ALA A 82 -1.26 8.21 -2.41
CA ALA A 82 -1.85 9.50 -2.07
C ALA A 82 -0.97 10.25 -1.06
N GLU A 83 -1.21 11.55 -0.93
CA GLU A 83 -0.69 12.34 0.19
C GLU A 83 -1.41 11.95 1.48
N SER A 84 -0.67 11.81 2.58
CA SER A 84 -1.28 11.54 3.89
C SER A 84 -2.11 12.71 4.39
N SER A 85 -3.13 12.43 5.20
CA SER A 85 -3.74 13.49 6.02
C SER A 85 -2.72 14.08 7.00
N TRP A 86 -2.97 15.31 7.48
CA TRP A 86 -2.11 15.92 8.50
C TRP A 86 -2.01 15.07 9.79
N GLY A 87 -3.11 14.42 10.19
CA GLY A 87 -3.13 13.55 11.36
C GLY A 87 -2.25 12.31 11.20
N VAL A 88 -2.32 11.65 10.03
CA VAL A 88 -1.46 10.50 9.71
C VAL A 88 0.01 10.95 9.63
N GLY A 89 0.30 12.06 8.94
CA GLY A 89 1.66 12.58 8.83
C GLY A 89 2.29 12.92 10.19
N PHE A 90 1.52 13.52 11.11
CA PHE A 90 1.99 13.83 12.45
C PHE A 90 2.27 12.58 13.28
N ASP A 91 1.39 11.57 13.24
CA ASP A 91 1.58 10.30 13.96
C ASP A 91 2.78 9.50 13.42
N VAL A 92 2.98 9.49 12.09
CA VAL A 92 4.16 8.88 11.45
C VAL A 92 5.46 9.51 11.97
N ALA A 93 5.53 10.84 12.05
CA ALA A 93 6.71 11.53 12.56
C ALA A 93 7.02 11.14 14.02
N GLY A 94 5.99 11.06 14.87
CA GLY A 94 6.15 10.59 16.25
C GLY A 94 6.65 9.15 16.33
N ARG A 95 6.06 8.24 15.53
CA ARG A 95 6.46 6.83 15.50
C ARG A 95 7.86 6.60 14.98
N TYR A 96 8.32 7.41 14.03
CA TYR A 96 9.68 7.30 13.50
C TYR A 96 10.72 7.51 14.62
N GLU A 97 10.48 8.46 15.52
CA GLU A 97 11.33 8.67 16.69
C GLU A 97 11.21 7.52 17.70
N ASP A 98 10.01 7.02 17.97
CA ASP A 98 9.80 5.87 18.87
C ASP A 98 10.52 4.61 18.38
N GLN A 99 10.53 4.35 17.06
CA GLN A 99 11.19 3.19 16.47
C GLN A 99 12.71 3.23 16.60
N LYS A 100 13.33 4.41 16.63
CA LYS A 100 14.79 4.54 16.86
C LYS A 100 15.19 4.12 18.27
N VAL A 101 14.27 4.25 19.24
CA VAL A 101 14.57 4.07 20.67
C VAL A 101 13.99 2.75 21.21
N SER A 102 12.96 2.19 20.57
CA SER A 102 12.23 1.02 21.07
C SER A 102 12.52 -0.27 20.31
N ARG A 103 12.78 -1.36 21.04
CA ARG A 103 12.78 -2.73 20.49
C ARG A 103 11.35 -3.28 20.49
N LYS A 104 10.49 -2.76 19.62
CA LYS A 104 9.12 -3.31 19.45
C LYS A 104 9.20 -4.76 18.95
N LYS A 105 8.45 -5.65 19.60
CA LYS A 105 8.35 -7.07 19.21
C LYS A 105 7.33 -7.31 18.10
N ASP A 106 6.34 -6.43 18.00
CA ASP A 106 5.27 -6.54 17.02
C ASP A 106 5.76 -6.17 15.62
N LYS A 107 5.39 -6.97 14.61
CA LYS A 107 5.79 -6.73 13.21
C LYS A 107 5.08 -5.52 12.59
N TYR A 108 3.83 -5.30 12.96
CA TYR A 108 2.96 -4.27 12.42
C TYR A 108 2.26 -3.52 13.53
N THR A 109 1.77 -2.32 13.20
CA THR A 109 0.86 -1.57 14.05
C THR A 109 -0.43 -1.28 13.31
N VAL A 110 -1.56 -1.34 14.00
CA VAL A 110 -2.86 -0.90 13.51
C VAL A 110 -3.30 0.29 14.35
N ALA A 111 -3.60 1.40 13.69
CA ALA A 111 -4.17 2.60 14.27
C ALA A 111 -5.59 2.78 13.73
N CYS A 112 -6.55 2.91 14.62
CA CYS A 112 -7.97 3.06 14.26
C CYS A 112 -8.49 4.37 14.83
N SER A 113 -9.09 5.18 13.97
CA SER A 113 -9.83 6.38 14.33
C SER A 113 -11.33 6.13 14.22
N GLY A 114 -12.12 6.71 15.12
CA GLY A 114 -13.58 6.60 15.07
C GLY A 114 -14.18 5.30 15.63
N ALA A 115 -13.38 4.39 16.19
CA ALA A 115 -13.91 3.18 16.83
C ALA A 115 -14.84 3.46 18.03
N LYS A 116 -15.73 2.51 18.31
CA LYS A 116 -16.53 2.52 19.54
C LYS A 116 -15.62 2.42 20.77
N GLY A 117 -15.53 3.50 21.52
CA GLY A 117 -14.59 3.66 22.63
C GLY A 117 -13.46 4.67 22.36
N GLY A 118 -13.46 5.29 21.18
CA GLY A 118 -12.48 6.30 20.78
C GLY A 118 -11.30 5.70 20.02
N ASP A 119 -10.36 6.57 19.65
CA ASP A 119 -9.19 6.23 18.86
C ASP A 119 -8.24 5.32 19.63
N TRP A 120 -7.63 4.36 18.94
CA TRP A 120 -6.67 3.44 19.55
C TRP A 120 -5.56 3.03 18.59
N THR A 121 -4.45 2.59 19.17
CA THR A 121 -3.29 2.03 18.45
C THR A 121 -2.85 0.75 19.13
N LYS A 122 -2.71 -0.34 18.37
CA LYS A 122 -2.29 -1.66 18.88
C LYS A 122 -1.31 -2.36 17.93
N GLY A 123 -0.34 -3.07 18.49
CA GLY A 123 0.62 -3.89 17.73
C GLY A 123 0.05 -5.28 17.38
N CYS A 124 0.54 -5.87 16.29
CA CYS A 124 0.18 -7.23 15.85
C CYS A 124 1.26 -7.85 14.94
N ASN A 125 1.13 -9.15 14.61
CA ASN A 125 2.19 -9.93 13.93
C ASN A 125 1.83 -10.44 12.53
N GLY A 126 0.82 -9.86 11.91
CA GLY A 126 0.34 -10.14 10.54
C GLY A 126 -0.70 -11.25 10.48
N ASP A 127 -0.70 -12.14 11.45
CA ASP A 127 -1.62 -13.26 11.57
C ASP A 127 -3.04 -12.83 12.03
N TYR A 128 -3.79 -13.77 12.60
CA TYR A 128 -5.11 -13.52 13.17
C TYR A 128 -5.15 -12.33 14.13
N SER A 129 -4.05 -12.02 14.83
CA SER A 129 -3.97 -10.83 15.70
C SER A 129 -4.21 -9.53 14.95
N CYS A 130 -3.68 -9.37 13.73
CA CYS A 130 -3.95 -8.17 12.93
C CYS A 130 -5.36 -8.20 12.35
N GLY A 131 -5.82 -9.36 11.87
CA GLY A 131 -7.19 -9.51 11.37
C GLY A 131 -8.25 -9.11 12.39
N GLN A 132 -8.06 -9.52 13.65
CA GLN A 132 -8.94 -9.12 14.75
C GLN A 132 -8.94 -7.61 14.98
N LEU A 133 -7.79 -6.93 14.89
CA LEU A 133 -7.72 -5.47 15.01
C LEU A 133 -8.46 -4.75 13.87
N LEU A 134 -8.34 -5.26 12.64
CA LEU A 134 -9.11 -4.72 11.50
C LEU A 134 -10.62 -4.92 11.71
N TYR A 135 -11.01 -6.09 12.22
CA TYR A 135 -12.41 -6.37 12.56
C TYR A 135 -12.93 -5.44 13.66
N ASP A 136 -12.18 -5.30 14.76
CA ASP A 136 -12.56 -4.47 15.89
C ASP A 136 -12.71 -3.00 15.45
N CYS A 137 -11.87 -2.54 14.53
CA CYS A 137 -11.99 -1.20 13.95
C CYS A 137 -13.22 -1.06 13.04
N ALA A 138 -13.39 -1.99 12.11
CA ALA A 138 -14.47 -1.92 11.12
C ALA A 138 -15.85 -2.13 11.74
N GLU A 139 -16.04 -3.18 12.54
CA GLU A 139 -17.36 -3.70 12.91
C GLU A 139 -17.79 -3.33 14.33
N ALA A 140 -16.86 -3.08 15.24
CA ALA A 140 -17.23 -2.72 16.61
C ALA A 140 -17.76 -1.28 16.72
N GLY A 141 -17.84 -0.53 15.63
CA GLY A 141 -18.52 0.76 15.53
C GLY A 141 -17.67 1.90 14.95
N GLY A 142 -16.64 1.62 14.14
CA GLY A 142 -15.74 2.65 13.61
C GLY A 142 -15.70 2.83 12.09
N CYS A 143 -15.96 1.81 11.25
CA CYS A 143 -15.86 1.98 9.78
C CYS A 143 -16.82 1.12 8.93
N GLY A 144 -17.65 0.26 9.51
CA GLY A 144 -18.24 -0.88 8.82
C GLY A 144 -19.76 -0.99 8.97
N THR A 145 -20.49 -0.42 8.02
CA THR A 145 -21.69 -1.11 7.51
C THR A 145 -21.24 -1.80 6.23
N VAL A 146 -20.91 -3.08 6.36
CA VAL A 146 -20.12 -3.97 5.47
C VAL A 146 -20.28 -3.73 3.97
N CYS A 147 -19.15 -3.54 3.26
CA CYS A 147 -18.80 -4.25 2.00
C CYS A 147 -17.45 -3.77 1.40
N LYS A 148 -17.05 -2.53 1.65
CA LYS A 148 -15.77 -1.95 1.19
C LYS A 148 -15.26 -1.00 2.25
N THR A 149 -14.03 -1.18 2.70
CA THR A 149 -13.36 -0.35 3.70
C THR A 149 -12.06 0.19 3.14
N TYR A 150 -11.61 1.32 3.68
CA TYR A 150 -10.35 1.96 3.29
C TYR A 150 -9.34 1.87 4.42
N MET A 151 -8.10 1.57 4.07
CA MET A 151 -6.99 1.66 4.99
C MET A 151 -5.82 2.37 4.31
N VAL A 152 -4.99 3.04 5.10
CA VAL A 152 -3.71 3.58 4.64
C VAL A 152 -2.59 2.75 5.22
N TYR A 153 -1.66 2.28 4.38
CA TYR A 153 -0.41 1.69 4.84
C TYR A 153 0.75 2.67 4.65
N VAL A 154 1.55 2.83 5.71
CA VAL A 154 2.79 3.62 5.70
C VAL A 154 3.98 2.69 5.92
N PRO A 155 4.80 2.41 4.88
CA PRO A 155 5.90 1.46 4.97
C PRO A 155 6.96 1.82 6.02
N ASP A 156 7.33 3.11 6.10
CA ASP A 156 8.41 3.59 6.97
C ASP A 156 8.19 3.23 8.44
N VAL A 157 6.94 3.27 8.89
CA VAL A 157 6.56 2.96 10.27
C VAL A 157 5.76 1.65 10.39
N LYS A 158 5.62 0.88 9.31
CA LYS A 158 4.88 -0.40 9.24
C LYS A 158 3.49 -0.32 9.89
N THR A 159 2.79 0.77 9.65
CA THR A 159 1.51 1.07 10.32
C THR A 159 0.37 1.12 9.33
N PHE A 160 -0.73 0.46 9.69
CA PHE A 160 -2.00 0.48 8.98
C PHE A 160 -2.97 1.40 9.73
N TYR A 161 -3.46 2.43 9.03
CA TYR A 161 -4.41 3.42 9.55
C TYR A 161 -5.79 3.14 8.99
N LEU A 162 -6.79 3.15 9.87
CA LEU A 162 -8.20 2.92 9.53
C LEU A 162 -9.06 4.05 10.10
N SER A 163 -10.09 4.42 9.35
CA SER A 163 -11.08 5.46 9.69
C SER A 163 -12.34 5.28 8.84
N ASP A 164 -13.51 5.65 9.37
CA ASP A 164 -14.74 5.80 8.57
C ASP A 164 -14.67 7.03 7.65
N ASP A 165 -13.95 8.06 8.08
CA ASP A 165 -13.72 9.25 7.29
C ASP A 165 -12.40 9.17 6.51
N LEU A 166 -12.51 9.17 5.18
CA LEU A 166 -11.38 9.16 4.26
C LEU A 166 -10.49 10.40 4.39
N HIS A 167 -11.05 11.56 4.80
CA HIS A 167 -10.27 12.79 5.05
C HIS A 167 -9.32 12.65 6.24
N MET A 168 -9.59 11.71 7.15
CA MET A 168 -8.67 11.40 8.25
C MET A 168 -7.48 10.55 7.78
N LEU A 169 -7.56 9.90 6.62
CA LEU A 169 -6.50 9.02 6.10
C LEU A 169 -5.60 9.71 5.06
N VAL A 170 -6.19 10.47 4.14
CA VAL A 170 -5.49 11.07 2.99
C VAL A 170 -5.87 12.53 2.81
N ASP A 171 -4.96 13.34 2.26
CA ASP A 171 -5.29 14.72 1.85
C ASP A 171 -6.06 14.70 0.51
N LEU A 172 -7.31 15.12 0.55
CA LEU A 172 -8.21 15.16 -0.59
C LEU A 172 -8.21 16.53 -1.31
N LYS A 173 -7.24 17.41 -1.04
CA LYS A 173 -7.12 18.69 -1.76
C LYS A 173 -6.62 18.56 -3.19
N ASP A 174 -5.95 17.44 -3.50
CA ASP A 174 -5.45 17.17 -4.84
C ASP A 174 -6.56 16.62 -5.75
N GLU A 175 -6.89 17.35 -6.81
CA GLU A 175 -7.92 16.97 -7.78
C GLU A 175 -7.61 15.64 -8.48
N GLU A 176 -6.32 15.33 -8.71
CA GLU A 176 -5.91 14.07 -9.34
C GLU A 176 -6.16 12.88 -8.40
N THR A 177 -5.74 13.00 -7.13
CA THR A 177 -6.01 11.99 -6.09
C THR A 177 -7.52 11.78 -5.90
N LEU A 178 -8.31 12.86 -5.83
CA LEU A 178 -9.78 12.78 -5.76
C LEU A 178 -10.37 12.03 -6.93
N LYS A 179 -9.90 12.32 -8.15
CA LYS A 179 -10.33 11.62 -9.36
C LYS A 179 -10.00 10.13 -9.30
N GLN A 180 -8.76 9.78 -8.95
CA GLN A 180 -8.34 8.39 -8.79
C GLN A 180 -9.14 7.67 -7.70
N ILE A 181 -9.46 8.33 -6.59
CA ILE A 181 -10.33 7.75 -5.55
C ILE A 181 -11.71 7.44 -6.13
N ASN A 182 -12.30 8.36 -6.88
CA ASN A 182 -13.62 8.17 -7.47
C ASN A 182 -13.62 7.14 -8.61
N GLU A 183 -12.51 6.94 -9.32
CA GLU A 183 -12.43 6.00 -10.44
C GLU A 183 -11.94 4.59 -10.03
N VAL A 184 -11.04 4.50 -9.05
CA VAL A 184 -10.32 3.27 -8.69
C VAL A 184 -10.74 2.71 -7.33
N ILE A 185 -11.07 3.59 -6.37
CA ILE A 185 -11.30 3.23 -4.95
C ILE A 185 -12.79 3.19 -4.60
N LYS A 186 -13.62 4.04 -5.21
CA LYS A 186 -15.08 4.12 -5.05
C LYS A 186 -15.78 3.67 -6.36
N PRO A 187 -16.03 2.36 -6.58
CA PRO A 187 -16.93 1.91 -7.64
C PRO A 187 -18.38 2.18 -7.26
#